data_AF-A0A178DH42-F1
#
_entry.id   AF-A0A178DH42-F1
#
_cell.length_a   1.000
_cell.length_b   1.000
_cell.length_c   1.000
_cell.angle_alpha   90.00
_cell.angle_beta   90.00
_cell.angle_gamma   90.00
#
_symmetry.space_group_name_H-M   'P 1'
#
loop_
_entity.id
_entity.type
_entity.pdbx_description
1 polymer ?
#
loop_
_entity_poly.entity_id
_entity_poly.type
_entity_poly.pdbx_seq_one_letter_code
_entity_poly.pdbx_strand_id
1 'polypeptide(L)'
;MLEPPVLQKEFDQLYRQNHVPPDATATPIALDTDDLSAHQGYGCKVLLLIPPENYSITALLASKIRKEVQEAELIVHSEPVKTRVVQLYNEGGAISLVKRIEEMTAFIKSNDTFLEENRVGTIVIGAIENYVRISKMDGSAADFGVAILYNTKTHRILQGISRGVPVQKEFLEKARQEGFWDGGINEGKFTVGEILKIHFDDPARRKYGQDYDIAKDWRRVVCGASQCDLLKGVLDELGPIL
;
A
#
# COMPACT_ATOMS: atom_id res chain seq x y z
N MET A 1 1.42 -23.30 21.73
CA MET A 1 1.39 -23.49 20.27
C MET A 1 -0.07 -23.56 19.86
N LEU A 2 -0.57 -22.56 19.16
CA LEU A 2 -1.90 -22.58 18.56
C LEU A 2 -1.64 -22.69 17.06
N GLU A 3 -1.76 -23.88 16.49
CA GLU A 3 -1.87 -24.00 15.03
C GLU A 3 -3.18 -23.29 14.64
N PRO A 4 -3.12 -22.19 13.86
CA PRO A 4 -4.34 -21.51 13.45
C PRO A 4 -5.16 -22.45 12.54
N PRO A 5 -6.50 -22.51 12.68
CA PRO A 5 -7.32 -23.37 11.85
C PRO A 5 -7.19 -22.99 10.36
N VAL A 6 -6.98 -24.02 9.53
CA VAL A 6 -6.95 -23.96 8.06
C VAL A 6 -8.29 -23.44 7.55
N LEU A 7 -8.31 -22.64 6.47
CA LEU A 7 -9.56 -22.21 5.82
C LEU A 7 -10.25 -23.47 5.28
N GLN A 8 -11.24 -23.99 5.99
CA GLN A 8 -11.92 -25.22 5.58
C GLN A 8 -13.00 -24.91 4.55
N LYS A 9 -12.84 -25.52 3.37
CA LYS A 9 -13.73 -25.40 2.20
C LYS A 9 -15.18 -25.79 2.47
N GLU A 10 -15.44 -26.60 3.50
CA GLU A 10 -16.74 -27.18 3.81
C GLU A 10 -17.58 -26.36 4.80
N PHE A 11 -16.99 -25.37 5.46
CA PHE A 11 -17.73 -24.48 6.34
C PHE A 11 -17.99 -23.20 5.58
N ASP A 12 -19.25 -22.86 5.33
CA ASP A 12 -19.72 -21.56 4.80
C ASP A 12 -19.33 -20.35 5.70
N GLN A 13 -18.31 -20.51 6.56
CA GLN A 13 -17.74 -19.51 7.46
C GLN A 13 -16.26 -19.34 7.14
N LEU A 14 -15.98 -18.31 6.36
CA LEU A 14 -14.64 -17.74 6.23
C LEU A 14 -14.24 -17.22 7.63
N TYR A 15 -13.33 -17.94 8.28
CA TYR A 15 -12.89 -17.67 9.66
C TYR A 15 -12.30 -16.27 9.79
N ARG A 16 -12.64 -15.56 10.88
CA ARG A 16 -12.01 -14.30 11.28
C ARG A 16 -10.77 -14.61 12.13
N GLN A 17 -9.60 -14.61 11.51
CA GLN A 17 -8.34 -14.65 12.22
C GLN A 17 -8.06 -13.30 12.89
N ASN A 18 -7.33 -13.32 13.99
CA ASN A 18 -6.85 -12.09 14.60
C ASN A 18 -5.80 -11.43 13.70
N HIS A 19 -5.81 -10.11 13.67
CA HIS A 19 -4.73 -9.35 13.05
C HIS A 19 -3.43 -9.59 13.81
N VAL A 20 -2.30 -9.56 13.11
CA VAL A 20 -0.98 -9.48 13.73
C VAL A 20 -0.61 -8.01 13.99
N PRO A 21 0.18 -7.72 15.04
CA PRO A 21 0.72 -6.37 15.25
C PRO A 21 1.49 -5.87 14.02
N PRO A 22 1.66 -4.55 13.84
CA PRO A 22 2.49 -4.00 12.76
C PRO A 22 3.90 -4.62 12.72
N ASP A 23 4.48 -4.72 11.52
CA ASP A 23 5.82 -5.32 11.33
C ASP A 23 6.90 -4.47 12.01
N ALA A 24 7.30 -4.88 13.21
CA ALA A 24 8.37 -4.23 13.99
C ALA A 24 9.76 -4.41 13.36
N THR A 25 9.90 -5.29 12.37
CA THR A 25 11.17 -5.57 11.67
C THR A 25 11.27 -4.85 10.33
N ALA A 26 10.23 -4.11 9.94
CA ALA A 26 10.24 -3.38 8.69
C ALA A 26 11.30 -2.27 8.71
N THR A 27 12.17 -2.30 7.70
CA THR A 27 13.18 -1.27 7.49
C THR A 27 12.48 0.06 7.20
N PRO A 28 12.82 1.14 7.93
CA PRO A 28 12.36 2.47 7.57
C PRO A 28 12.77 2.83 6.14
N ILE A 29 11.86 3.45 5.40
CA ILE A 29 12.12 3.89 4.04
C ILE A 29 13.08 5.09 4.13
N ALA A 30 14.27 4.92 3.57
CA ALA A 30 15.20 6.00 3.33
C ALA A 30 15.04 6.45 1.88
N LEU A 31 14.82 7.75 1.69
CA LEU A 31 14.82 8.39 0.37
C LEU A 31 16.10 9.20 0.22
N ASP A 32 16.68 9.17 -0.96
CA ASP A 32 17.71 10.16 -1.31
C ASP A 32 17.01 11.49 -1.61
N THR A 33 17.04 12.40 -0.63
CA THR A 33 16.26 13.65 -0.66
C THR A 33 17.01 14.83 -1.28
N ASP A 34 18.31 14.69 -1.54
CA ASP A 34 19.17 15.80 -1.96
C ASP A 34 18.76 16.37 -3.33
N ASP A 35 18.08 15.54 -4.11
CA ASP A 35 17.78 15.77 -5.52
C ASP A 35 16.51 16.61 -5.78
N LEU A 36 15.74 16.98 -4.73
CA LEU A 36 14.48 17.75 -4.81
C LEU A 36 14.58 19.18 -4.27
N SER A 37 15.75 19.57 -3.77
CA SER A 37 16.05 20.89 -3.20
C SER A 37 15.84 22.08 -4.16
N ALA A 38 15.56 21.82 -5.45
CA ALA A 38 15.40 22.84 -6.49
C ALA A 38 13.98 23.40 -6.67
N HIS A 39 12.92 22.76 -6.16
CA HIS A 39 11.56 23.29 -6.34
C HIS A 39 11.25 24.41 -5.32
N GLN A 40 11.34 25.67 -5.76
CA GLN A 40 11.06 26.84 -4.92
C GLN A 40 9.56 27.11 -4.69
N GLY A 41 8.67 26.38 -5.39
CA GLY A 41 7.22 26.57 -5.33
C GLY A 41 6.74 27.80 -6.10
N TYR A 42 5.63 27.67 -6.82
CA TYR A 42 5.05 28.71 -7.68
C TYR A 42 3.79 29.38 -7.08
N GLY A 43 3.44 29.08 -5.82
CA GLY A 43 2.25 29.67 -5.20
C GLY A 43 1.95 29.14 -3.80
N CYS A 44 0.65 29.06 -3.47
CA CYS A 44 0.17 28.61 -2.15
C CYS A 44 -0.63 27.31 -2.19
N LYS A 45 -0.87 26.73 -3.38
CA LYS A 45 -1.62 25.47 -3.50
C LYS A 45 -0.77 24.29 -3.08
N VAL A 46 -1.43 23.25 -2.56
CA VAL A 46 -0.79 21.98 -2.23
C VAL A 46 -1.14 20.96 -3.30
N LEU A 47 -0.12 20.31 -3.87
CA LEU A 47 -0.27 19.19 -4.76
C LEU A 47 -0.04 17.89 -3.96
N LEU A 48 -1.06 17.06 -3.85
CA LEU A 48 -0.91 15.67 -3.47
C LEU A 48 -0.68 14.85 -4.75
N LEU A 49 0.55 14.40 -4.92
CA LEU A 49 0.97 13.52 -6.02
C LEU A 49 0.95 12.07 -5.54
N ILE A 50 0.20 11.22 -6.23
CA ILE A 50 0.04 9.81 -5.88
C ILE A 50 0.25 8.91 -7.09
N PRO A 51 0.77 7.68 -6.91
CA PRO A 51 0.71 6.67 -7.96
C PRO A 51 -0.75 6.31 -8.26
N PRO A 52 -1.04 5.61 -9.37
CA PRO A 52 -2.38 5.13 -9.65
C PRO A 52 -2.74 4.07 -8.64
N GLU A 53 -3.74 4.40 -7.82
CA GLU A 53 -4.27 3.54 -6.78
C GLU A 53 -5.75 3.32 -7.02
N ASN A 54 -6.36 2.39 -6.28
CA ASN A 54 -7.82 2.32 -6.26
C ASN A 54 -8.41 3.61 -5.65
N TYR A 55 -9.64 3.95 -6.07
CA TYR A 55 -10.33 5.16 -5.63
C TYR A 55 -10.37 5.34 -4.11
N SER A 56 -10.53 4.24 -3.36
CA SER A 56 -10.59 4.26 -1.90
C SER A 56 -9.26 4.69 -1.27
N ILE A 57 -8.13 4.21 -1.78
CA ILE A 57 -6.79 4.60 -1.31
C ILE A 57 -6.50 6.06 -1.66
N THR A 58 -6.83 6.48 -2.88
CA THR A 58 -6.74 7.88 -3.30
C THR A 58 -7.53 8.79 -2.35
N ALA A 59 -8.77 8.40 -2.02
CA ALA A 59 -9.62 9.15 -1.09
C ALA A 59 -9.05 9.19 0.34
N LEU A 60 -8.41 8.11 0.81
CA LEU A 60 -7.75 8.09 2.13
C LEU A 60 -6.59 9.08 2.20
N LEU A 61 -5.67 9.06 1.23
CA LEU A 61 -4.53 9.98 1.16
C LEU A 61 -5.02 11.43 1.01
N ALA A 62 -5.96 11.66 0.10
CA ALA A 62 -6.54 12.98 -0.11
C ALA A 62 -7.23 13.52 1.15
N SER A 63 -7.96 12.67 1.87
CA SER A 63 -8.62 13.05 3.13
C SER A 63 -7.60 13.43 4.21
N LYS A 64 -6.51 12.67 4.34
CA LYS A 64 -5.42 12.98 5.29
C LYS A 64 -4.82 14.35 5.01
N ILE A 65 -4.47 14.65 3.75
CA ILE A 65 -3.91 15.96 3.39
C ILE A 65 -4.98 17.06 3.53
N ARG A 66 -6.22 16.83 3.10
CA ARG A 66 -7.32 17.82 3.19
C ARG A 66 -7.57 18.30 4.62
N LYS A 67 -7.39 17.44 5.63
CA LYS A 67 -7.51 17.82 7.05
C LYS A 67 -6.45 18.85 7.48
N GLU A 68 -5.30 18.89 6.79
CA GLU A 68 -4.16 19.75 7.13
C GLU A 68 -4.15 21.04 6.30
N VAL A 69 -4.66 21.01 5.07
CA VAL A 69 -4.84 22.20 4.22
C VAL A 69 -6.17 22.88 4.54
N GLN A 70 -6.16 23.74 5.58
CA GLN A 70 -7.36 24.46 6.02
C GLN A 70 -7.84 25.52 5.02
N GLU A 71 -6.91 26.33 4.48
CA GLU A 71 -7.24 27.46 3.57
C GLU A 71 -6.64 27.32 2.17
N ALA A 72 -5.62 26.46 2.01
CA ALA A 72 -4.99 26.23 0.72
C ALA A 72 -5.76 25.20 -0.11
N GLU A 73 -5.84 25.45 -1.41
CA GLU A 73 -6.45 24.54 -2.36
C GLU A 73 -5.57 23.29 -2.52
N LEU A 74 -6.15 22.11 -2.30
CA LEU A 74 -5.52 20.82 -2.55
C LEU A 74 -5.89 20.29 -3.93
N ILE A 75 -4.87 20.16 -4.78
CA ILE A 75 -4.90 19.46 -6.06
C ILE A 75 -4.46 18.02 -5.82
N VAL A 76 -5.26 17.06 -6.29
CA VAL A 76 -4.89 15.64 -6.25
C VAL A 76 -4.57 15.22 -7.68
N HIS A 77 -3.33 14.81 -7.92
CA HIS A 77 -2.88 14.33 -9.22
C HIS A 77 -2.40 12.89 -9.11
N SER A 78 -2.90 12.04 -9.99
CA SER A 78 -2.46 10.64 -10.09
C SER A 78 -1.54 10.50 -11.29
N GLU A 79 -0.31 10.07 -11.05
CA GLU A 79 0.69 9.90 -12.09
C GLU A 79 1.02 8.42 -12.28
N PRO A 80 0.98 7.89 -13.53
CA PRO A 80 1.34 6.51 -13.81
C PRO A 80 2.75 6.13 -13.37
N VAL A 81 2.86 5.03 -12.61
CA VAL A 81 4.14 4.38 -12.32
C VAL A 81 4.38 3.19 -13.25
N LYS A 82 5.65 2.93 -13.58
CA LYS A 82 6.03 1.81 -14.46
C LYS A 82 6.09 0.48 -13.73
N THR A 83 6.11 0.48 -12.41
CA THR A 83 6.24 -0.73 -11.59
C THR A 83 4.99 -1.61 -11.74
N ARG A 84 5.18 -2.82 -12.28
CA ARG A 84 4.11 -3.79 -12.53
C ARG A 84 4.35 -5.06 -11.74
N VAL A 85 4.48 -4.92 -10.41
CA VAL A 85 4.65 -6.08 -9.52
C VAL A 85 3.29 -6.51 -8.97
N VAL A 86 3.03 -7.81 -8.98
CA VAL A 86 1.75 -8.40 -8.59
C VAL A 86 1.73 -8.68 -7.08
N GLN A 87 2.74 -9.38 -6.54
CA GLN A 87 2.86 -9.67 -5.11
C GLN A 87 4.26 -9.36 -4.59
N LEU A 88 4.37 -8.45 -3.63
CA LEU A 88 5.63 -8.14 -2.98
C LEU A 88 5.82 -8.99 -1.73
N TYR A 89 7.06 -9.44 -1.50
CA TYR A 89 7.46 -10.15 -0.29
C TYR A 89 8.60 -9.41 0.41
N ASN A 90 8.59 -9.45 1.74
CA ASN A 90 9.68 -8.97 2.59
C ASN A 90 10.14 -7.55 2.23
N GLU A 91 11.41 -7.37 1.86
CA GLU A 91 12.01 -6.07 1.49
C GLU A 91 11.48 -5.52 0.16
N GLY A 92 10.82 -6.35 -0.66
CA GLY A 92 10.20 -5.91 -1.91
C GLY A 92 9.20 -4.78 -1.72
N GLY A 93 8.47 -4.75 -0.59
CA GLY A 93 7.53 -3.67 -0.25
C GLY A 93 8.23 -2.30 -0.17
N ALA A 94 9.32 -2.23 0.59
CA ALA A 94 10.10 -1.00 0.75
C ALA A 94 10.77 -0.58 -0.56
N ILE A 95 11.37 -1.53 -1.29
CA ILE A 95 12.02 -1.27 -2.58
C ILE A 95 11.02 -0.72 -3.59
N SER A 96 9.81 -1.29 -3.67
CA SER A 96 8.76 -0.80 -4.57
C SER A 96 8.32 0.62 -4.21
N LEU A 97 8.14 0.92 -2.92
CA LEU A 97 7.77 2.26 -2.47
C LEU A 97 8.81 3.32 -2.82
N VAL A 98 10.10 3.02 -2.62
CA VAL A 98 11.19 3.91 -3.01
C VAL A 98 11.12 4.20 -4.50
N LYS A 99 11.03 3.18 -5.35
CA LYS A 99 10.91 3.33 -6.81
C LYS A 99 9.70 4.18 -7.21
N ARG A 100 8.53 3.96 -6.60
CA ARG A 100 7.33 4.78 -6.86
C ARG A 100 7.58 6.25 -6.52
N ILE A 101 8.22 6.54 -5.40
CA ILE A 101 8.52 7.92 -4.99
C ILE A 101 9.57 8.56 -5.90
N GLU A 102 10.58 7.82 -6.33
CA GLU A 102 11.56 8.27 -7.32
C GLU A 102 10.89 8.63 -8.66
N GLU A 103 9.95 7.81 -9.13
CA GLU A 103 9.17 8.09 -10.35
C GLU A 103 8.29 9.36 -10.20
N MET A 104 7.63 9.52 -9.05
CA MET A 104 6.89 10.76 -8.74
C MET A 104 7.82 11.98 -8.67
N THR A 105 9.03 11.80 -8.16
CA THR A 105 10.06 12.85 -8.10
C THR A 105 10.52 13.25 -9.50
N ALA A 106 10.70 12.27 -10.39
CA ALA A 106 10.99 12.52 -11.80
C ALA A 106 9.86 13.29 -12.51
N PHE A 107 8.59 13.01 -12.20
CA PHE A 107 7.46 13.80 -12.68
C PHE A 107 7.59 15.28 -12.27
N ILE A 108 7.87 15.56 -10.99
CA ILE A 108 8.04 16.93 -10.48
C ILE A 108 9.13 17.68 -11.25
N LYS A 109 10.29 17.04 -11.46
CA LYS A 109 11.43 17.62 -12.19
C LYS A 109 11.12 17.94 -13.65
N SER A 110 10.19 17.19 -14.27
CA SER A 110 9.92 17.27 -15.70
C SER A 110 8.69 18.12 -16.04
N ASN A 111 7.92 18.55 -15.05
CA ASN A 111 6.61 19.19 -15.25
C ASN A 111 6.53 20.58 -14.60
N ASP A 112 7.61 21.36 -14.73
CA ASP A 112 7.72 22.69 -14.15
C ASP A 112 6.60 23.64 -14.58
N THR A 113 6.26 23.64 -15.88
CA THR A 113 5.13 24.41 -16.43
C THR A 113 3.80 24.05 -15.76
N PHE A 114 3.52 22.77 -15.54
CA PHE A 114 2.29 22.35 -14.87
C PHE A 114 2.23 22.89 -13.43
N LEU A 115 3.35 22.85 -12.71
CA LEU A 115 3.44 23.35 -11.34
C LEU A 115 3.25 24.88 -11.30
N GLU A 116 3.82 25.61 -12.26
CA GLU A 116 3.67 27.06 -12.39
C GLU A 116 2.24 27.46 -12.73
N GLU A 117 1.65 26.88 -13.78
CA GLU A 117 0.29 27.19 -14.23
C GLU A 117 -0.75 26.91 -13.14
N ASN A 118 -0.54 25.85 -12.35
CA ASN A 118 -1.41 25.49 -11.23
C ASN A 118 -1.06 26.22 -9.92
N ARG A 119 -0.03 27.08 -9.88
CA ARG A 119 0.42 27.82 -8.70
C ARG A 119 0.71 26.90 -7.50
N VAL A 120 1.35 25.76 -7.77
CA VAL A 120 1.70 24.76 -6.77
C VAL A 120 2.86 25.28 -5.92
N GLY A 121 2.63 25.44 -4.61
CA GLY A 121 3.63 25.91 -3.64
C GLY A 121 4.25 24.82 -2.78
N THR A 122 3.55 23.70 -2.61
CA THR A 122 4.03 22.56 -1.81
C THR A 122 3.55 21.28 -2.48
N ILE A 123 4.46 20.31 -2.56
CA ILE A 123 4.16 18.99 -3.13
C ILE A 123 4.32 17.97 -2.01
N VAL A 124 3.29 17.15 -1.84
CA VAL A 124 3.32 15.97 -0.98
C VAL A 124 3.17 14.75 -1.87
N ILE A 125 4.15 13.86 -1.82
CA ILE A 125 4.07 12.55 -2.47
C ILE A 125 3.42 11.59 -1.47
N GLY A 126 2.29 11.01 -1.83
CA GLY A 126 1.62 9.97 -1.05
C GLY A 126 1.72 8.63 -1.76
N ALA A 127 2.18 7.59 -1.09
CA ALA A 127 2.20 6.25 -1.66
C ALA A 127 1.79 5.20 -0.62
N ILE A 128 1.18 4.12 -1.11
CA ILE A 128 0.82 2.96 -0.31
C ILE A 128 1.31 1.72 -1.05
N GLU A 129 1.79 0.73 -0.31
CA GLU A 129 2.17 -0.56 -0.88
C GLU A 129 1.80 -1.69 0.07
N ASN A 130 1.42 -2.83 -0.50
CA ASN A 130 1.24 -4.05 0.29
C ASN A 130 2.40 -5.00 0.08
N TYR A 131 2.73 -5.75 1.12
CA TYR A 131 3.72 -6.81 1.03
C TYR A 131 3.43 -7.91 2.04
N VAL A 132 3.87 -9.11 1.70
CA VAL A 132 3.80 -10.26 2.60
C VAL A 132 5.16 -10.44 3.27
N ARG A 133 5.21 -10.29 4.60
CA ARG A 133 6.38 -10.64 5.40
C ARG A 133 6.32 -12.12 5.71
N ILE A 134 7.42 -12.83 5.48
CA ILE A 134 7.56 -14.26 5.78
C ILE A 134 8.62 -14.41 6.86
N SER A 135 8.24 -15.01 7.98
CA SER A 135 9.14 -15.35 9.08
C SER A 135 10.19 -16.35 8.63
N LYS A 136 11.47 -16.02 8.86
CA LYS A 136 12.59 -16.94 8.59
C LYS A 136 12.62 -18.14 9.54
N MET A 137 11.95 -18.05 10.70
CA MET A 137 12.02 -19.08 11.74
C MET A 137 11.07 -20.25 11.48
N ASP A 138 9.82 -19.95 11.12
CA ASP A 138 8.74 -20.94 11.03
C ASP A 138 7.97 -20.89 9.70
N GLY A 139 8.31 -19.93 8.82
CA GLY A 139 7.61 -19.73 7.55
C GLY A 139 6.19 -19.17 7.72
N SER A 140 5.81 -18.74 8.93
CA SER A 140 4.57 -17.99 9.13
C SER A 140 4.63 -16.68 8.34
N ALA A 141 3.48 -16.22 7.86
CA ALA A 141 3.43 -15.05 7.01
C ALA A 141 2.23 -14.17 7.32
N ALA A 142 2.40 -12.87 7.09
CA ALA A 142 1.34 -11.90 7.19
C ALA A 142 1.50 -10.84 6.10
N ASP A 143 0.36 -10.39 5.59
CA ASP A 143 0.27 -9.30 4.64
C ASP A 143 0.06 -7.98 5.38
N PHE A 144 0.88 -6.98 5.04
CA PHE A 144 0.88 -5.65 5.63
C PHE A 144 0.71 -4.60 4.55
N GLY A 145 0.08 -3.48 4.92
CA GLY A 145 0.13 -2.25 4.15
C GLY A 145 1.11 -1.26 4.77
N VAL A 146 1.91 -0.59 3.95
CA VAL A 146 2.75 0.54 4.35
C VAL A 146 2.20 1.80 3.68
N ALA A 147 2.03 2.86 4.44
CA ALA A 147 1.70 4.18 3.93
C ALA A 147 2.88 5.13 4.16
N ILE A 148 3.18 5.95 3.15
CA ILE A 148 4.20 6.98 3.22
C ILE A 148 3.67 8.31 2.67
N LEU A 149 4.00 9.39 3.38
CA LEU A 149 3.80 10.77 2.96
C LEU A 149 5.16 11.46 2.98
N TYR A 150 5.52 12.10 1.89
CA TYR A 150 6.78 12.81 1.74
C TYR A 150 6.53 14.24 1.29
N ASN A 151 6.90 15.21 2.13
CA ASN A 151 6.86 16.62 1.78
C ASN A 151 8.17 17.00 1.09
N THR A 152 8.10 17.33 -0.20
CA THR A 152 9.31 17.56 -1.01
C THR A 152 10.03 18.85 -0.64
N LYS A 153 9.35 19.80 0.02
CA LYS A 153 9.90 21.10 0.42
C LYS A 153 10.62 21.02 1.76
N THR A 154 10.05 20.33 2.74
CA THR A 154 10.63 20.19 4.08
C THR A 154 11.49 18.94 4.23
N HIS A 155 11.51 18.10 3.19
CA HIS A 155 12.09 16.76 3.18
C HIS A 155 11.57 15.84 4.28
N ARG A 156 10.43 16.18 4.88
CA ARG A 156 9.85 15.40 5.97
C ARG A 156 9.18 14.15 5.38
N ILE A 157 9.49 13.01 5.98
CA ILE A 157 8.87 11.72 5.67
C ILE A 157 8.05 11.29 6.88
N LEU A 158 6.78 10.95 6.65
CA LEU A 158 5.97 10.21 7.60
C LEU A 158 5.65 8.85 6.99
N GLN A 159 5.86 7.81 7.78
CA GLN A 159 5.55 6.45 7.37
C GLN A 159 4.85 5.70 8.50
N GLY A 160 4.01 4.75 8.12
CA GLY A 160 3.36 3.87 9.07
C GLY A 160 3.00 2.53 8.43
N ILE A 161 2.87 1.52 9.28
CA ILE A 161 2.61 0.14 8.86
C ILE A 161 1.33 -0.32 9.52
N SER A 162 0.45 -0.91 8.73
CA SER A 162 -0.81 -1.42 9.22
C SER A 162 -0.59 -2.62 10.14
N ARG A 163 -1.62 -2.98 10.90
CA ARG A 163 -1.72 -4.35 11.40
C ARG A 163 -1.72 -5.33 10.23
N GLY A 164 -1.12 -6.49 10.41
CA GLY A 164 -1.03 -7.50 9.37
C GLY A 164 -2.21 -8.46 9.35
N VAL A 165 -2.47 -9.02 8.18
CA VAL A 165 -3.46 -10.08 7.98
C VAL A 165 -2.68 -11.40 7.79
N PRO A 166 -2.86 -12.39 8.67
CA PRO A 166 -2.18 -13.68 8.54
C PRO A 166 -2.49 -14.33 7.20
N VAL A 167 -1.43 -14.84 6.56
CA VAL A 167 -1.49 -15.56 5.30
C VAL A 167 -1.30 -17.04 5.60
N GLN A 168 -2.24 -17.87 5.17
CA GLN A 168 -2.10 -19.31 5.34
C GLN A 168 -1.02 -19.86 4.42
N LYS A 169 -0.14 -20.68 5.00
CA LYS A 169 1.05 -21.23 4.35
C LYS A 169 0.73 -21.91 3.01
N GLU A 170 -0.35 -22.68 2.94
CA GLU A 170 -0.74 -23.38 1.71
C GLU A 170 -1.02 -22.45 0.51
N PHE A 171 -1.64 -21.28 0.74
CA PHE A 171 -1.95 -20.34 -0.33
C PHE A 171 -0.74 -19.48 -0.68
N LEU A 172 0.11 -19.17 0.31
CA LEU A 172 1.40 -18.53 0.07
C LEU A 172 2.31 -19.42 -0.78
N GLU A 173 2.43 -20.70 -0.43
CA GLU A 173 3.28 -21.65 -1.17
C GLU A 173 2.78 -21.81 -2.60
N LYS A 174 1.46 -21.97 -2.81
CA LYS A 174 0.87 -21.98 -4.15
C LYS A 174 1.18 -20.71 -4.94
N ALA A 175 0.98 -19.53 -4.36
CA ALA A 175 1.29 -18.26 -5.04
C ALA A 175 2.76 -18.15 -5.45
N ARG A 176 3.67 -18.64 -4.60
CA ARG A 176 5.12 -18.67 -4.87
C ARG A 176 5.50 -19.72 -5.92
N GLN A 177 4.79 -20.85 -6.00
CA GLN A 177 5.03 -21.90 -6.99
C GLN A 177 4.73 -21.43 -8.43
N GLU A 178 3.83 -20.46 -8.60
CA GLU A 178 3.56 -19.82 -9.90
C GLU A 178 4.74 -18.95 -10.40
N GLY A 179 5.74 -18.72 -9.55
CA GLY A 179 7.01 -18.11 -9.89
C GLY A 179 7.11 -16.62 -9.58
N PHE A 180 8.25 -16.06 -9.99
CA PHE A 180 8.70 -14.71 -9.63
C PHE A 180 9.12 -13.92 -10.87
N TRP A 181 8.98 -12.60 -10.82
CA TRP A 181 9.49 -11.68 -11.85
C TRP A 181 11.01 -11.55 -11.75
N ASP A 182 11.67 -11.49 -12.91
CA ASP A 182 13.11 -11.22 -13.10
C ASP A 182 14.08 -11.97 -12.17
N GLY A 183 13.69 -13.17 -11.71
CA GLY A 183 14.48 -14.00 -10.79
C GLY A 183 14.51 -13.50 -9.34
N GLY A 184 13.82 -12.41 -9.01
CA GLY A 184 13.77 -11.83 -7.67
C GLY A 184 12.76 -12.55 -6.77
N ILE A 185 13.23 -13.24 -5.73
CA ILE A 185 12.38 -13.98 -4.76
C ILE A 185 11.37 -13.12 -3.98
N ASN A 186 11.46 -11.79 -4.14
CA ASN A 186 10.63 -10.81 -3.47
C ASN A 186 9.50 -10.25 -4.35
N GLU A 187 9.40 -10.67 -5.62
CA GLU A 187 8.41 -10.17 -6.59
C GLU A 187 7.66 -11.35 -7.23
N GLY A 188 6.55 -11.76 -6.63
CA GLY A 188 5.72 -12.86 -7.12
C GLY A 188 4.91 -12.48 -8.37
N LYS A 189 4.70 -13.47 -9.25
CA LYS A 189 3.84 -13.33 -10.43
C LYS A 189 2.35 -13.38 -10.10
N PHE A 190 1.98 -14.05 -9.02
CA PHE A 190 0.62 -14.21 -8.54
C PHE A 190 0.50 -13.77 -7.08
N THR A 191 -0.63 -13.17 -6.75
CA THR A 191 -1.01 -12.80 -5.39
C THR A 191 -1.63 -13.96 -4.63
N VAL A 192 -1.55 -13.89 -3.30
CA VAL A 192 -2.33 -14.76 -2.41
C VAL A 192 -3.83 -14.62 -2.70
N GLY A 193 -4.29 -13.41 -3.02
CA GLY A 193 -5.69 -13.15 -3.38
C GLY A 193 -6.15 -13.91 -4.61
N GLU A 194 -5.34 -13.95 -5.67
CA GLU A 194 -5.63 -14.71 -6.89
C GLU A 194 -5.72 -16.21 -6.61
N ILE A 195 -4.84 -16.75 -5.77
CA ILE A 195 -4.92 -18.15 -5.34
C ILE A 195 -6.18 -18.40 -4.50
N LEU A 196 -6.51 -17.51 -3.57
CA LEU A 196 -7.73 -17.62 -2.76
C LEU A 196 -9.00 -17.57 -3.63
N LYS A 197 -9.00 -16.76 -4.70
CA LYS A 197 -10.13 -16.66 -5.63
C LYS A 197 -10.48 -18.00 -6.26
N ILE A 198 -9.48 -18.78 -6.68
CA ILE A 198 -9.71 -20.13 -7.26
C ILE A 198 -10.51 -21.03 -6.30
N HIS A 199 -10.38 -20.83 -5.00
CA HIS A 199 -10.97 -21.68 -3.98
C HIS A 199 -12.23 -21.11 -3.30
N PHE A 200 -12.36 -19.78 -3.23
CA PHE A 200 -13.34 -19.12 -2.36
C PHE A 200 -14.17 -18.02 -3.04
N ASP A 201 -14.10 -17.85 -4.37
CA ASP A 201 -14.87 -16.81 -5.10
C ASP A 201 -16.38 -16.94 -4.84
N ASP A 202 -16.96 -18.13 -5.04
CA ASP A 202 -18.40 -18.36 -4.87
C ASP A 202 -18.88 -18.15 -3.42
N PRO A 203 -18.25 -18.74 -2.37
CA PRO A 203 -18.58 -18.41 -0.98
C PRO A 203 -18.45 -16.91 -0.67
N ALA A 204 -17.41 -16.24 -1.18
CA ALA A 204 -17.20 -14.82 -0.94
C ALA A 204 -18.31 -13.97 -1.57
N ARG A 205 -18.69 -14.23 -2.82
CA ARG A 205 -19.79 -13.52 -3.49
C ARG A 205 -21.14 -13.74 -2.83
N ARG A 206 -21.44 -14.97 -2.38
CA ARG A 206 -22.66 -15.26 -1.61
C ARG A 206 -22.77 -14.44 -0.32
N LYS A 207 -21.63 -14.17 0.33
CA LYS A 207 -21.58 -13.44 1.62
C LYS A 207 -21.48 -11.93 1.47
N TYR A 208 -20.72 -11.43 0.49
CA TYR A 208 -20.36 -10.00 0.38
C TYR A 208 -21.00 -9.30 -0.84
N GLY A 209 -21.72 -10.04 -1.68
CA GLY A 209 -22.39 -9.52 -2.89
C GLY A 209 -21.73 -10.01 -4.18
N GLN A 210 -22.50 -10.00 -5.27
CA GLN A 210 -22.07 -10.56 -6.56
C GLN A 210 -20.86 -9.83 -7.17
N ASP A 211 -20.71 -8.53 -6.90
CA ASP A 211 -19.59 -7.72 -7.40
C ASP A 211 -18.32 -7.85 -6.55
N TYR A 212 -18.35 -8.69 -5.51
CA TYR A 212 -17.19 -8.89 -4.64
C TYR A 212 -16.09 -9.67 -5.35
N ASP A 213 -14.87 -9.12 -5.32
CA ASP A 213 -13.67 -9.77 -5.85
C ASP A 213 -12.72 -10.11 -4.70
N ILE A 214 -12.75 -11.37 -4.27
CA ILE A 214 -11.88 -11.83 -3.18
C ILE A 214 -10.39 -11.67 -3.52
N ALA A 215 -9.99 -11.70 -4.80
CA ALA A 215 -8.58 -11.46 -5.13
C ALA A 215 -8.11 -10.07 -4.70
N LYS A 216 -9.01 -9.09 -4.65
CA LYS A 216 -8.71 -7.69 -4.30
C LYS A 216 -8.92 -7.38 -2.82
N ASP A 217 -9.86 -8.06 -2.16
CA ASP A 217 -10.21 -7.77 -0.75
C ASP A 217 -10.27 -9.02 0.14
N TRP A 218 -9.42 -10.03 -0.10
CA TRP A 218 -9.39 -11.25 0.72
C TRP A 218 -9.13 -10.98 2.22
N ARG A 219 -8.51 -9.85 2.57
CA ARG A 219 -8.28 -9.43 3.95
C ARG A 219 -9.58 -9.28 4.75
N ARG A 220 -10.63 -8.73 4.11
CA ARG A 220 -11.96 -8.62 4.72
C ARG A 220 -12.61 -9.97 4.96
N VAL A 221 -12.27 -10.95 4.14
CA VAL A 221 -12.70 -12.34 4.31
C VAL A 221 -11.99 -12.99 5.50
N VAL A 222 -10.68 -12.84 5.60
CA VAL A 222 -9.83 -13.53 6.59
C VAL A 222 -9.86 -12.88 7.97
N CYS A 223 -9.92 -11.55 8.07
CA CYS A 223 -9.84 -10.84 9.35
C CYS A 223 -11.03 -9.91 9.63
N GLY A 224 -11.96 -9.78 8.69
CA GLY A 224 -13.14 -8.91 8.84
C GLY A 224 -12.86 -7.42 8.60
N ALA A 225 -11.63 -7.03 8.27
CA ALA A 225 -11.25 -5.67 7.92
C ALA A 225 -10.66 -5.62 6.50
N SER A 226 -11.05 -4.62 5.72
CA SER A 226 -10.44 -4.37 4.42
C SER A 226 -9.05 -3.76 4.59
N GLN A 227 -8.26 -3.76 3.51
CA GLN A 227 -6.98 -3.05 3.47
C GLN A 227 -7.16 -1.55 3.79
N CYS A 228 -8.22 -0.94 3.26
CA CYS A 228 -8.52 0.47 3.48
C CYS A 228 -8.81 0.78 4.96
N ASP A 229 -9.52 -0.11 5.66
CA ASP A 229 -9.79 0.06 7.10
C ASP A 229 -8.50 0.03 7.92
N LEU A 230 -7.59 -0.89 7.57
CA LEU A 230 -6.31 -1.04 8.24
C LEU A 230 -5.38 0.16 8.00
N LEU A 231 -5.34 0.67 6.77
CA LEU A 231 -4.52 1.84 6.41
C LEU A 231 -5.08 3.15 6.94
N LYS A 232 -6.41 3.27 7.06
CA LYS A 232 -7.03 4.46 7.64
C LYS A 232 -6.53 4.72 9.06
N GLY A 233 -6.47 3.68 9.89
CA GLY A 233 -5.93 3.78 11.26
C GLY A 233 -4.48 4.28 11.26
N VAL A 234 -3.66 3.77 10.35
CA VAL A 234 -2.27 4.22 10.19
C VAL A 234 -2.19 5.70 9.84
N LEU A 235 -2.92 6.13 8.81
CA LEU A 235 -2.89 7.52 8.33
C LEU A 235 -3.41 8.52 9.36
N ASP A 236 -4.39 8.14 10.18
CA ASP A 236 -4.91 8.98 11.26
C ASP A 236 -3.91 9.11 12.42
N GLU A 237 -3.04 8.12 12.64
CA GLU A 237 -1.95 8.16 13.64
C GLU A 237 -0.70 8.89 13.17
N LEU A 238 -0.52 9.08 11.85
CA LEU A 238 0.56 9.90 11.33
C LEU A 238 0.37 11.36 11.77
N GLY A 239 1.45 11.99 12.23
CA GLY A 239 1.48 13.42 12.53
C GLY A 239 1.16 14.31 11.32
N PRO A 240 1.15 15.64 11.49
CA PRO A 240 1.00 16.57 10.36
C PRO A 240 2.21 16.47 9.43
N ILE A 241 2.01 16.51 8.11
CA ILE A 241 3.08 16.48 7.09
C ILE A 241 3.32 17.85 6.43
N LEU A 242 2.30 18.71 6.43
CA LEU A 242 2.39 20.08 5.91
C LEU A 242 3.02 21.06 6.89
#